data_AF-A0A963AV88-F1
#
_entry.id   AF-A0A963AV88-F1
#
_cell.length_a   1.000
_cell.length_b   1.000
_cell.length_c   1.000
_cell.angle_alpha   90.00
_cell.angle_beta   90.00
_cell.angle_gamma   90.00
#
_symmetry.space_group_name_H-M   'P 1'
#
loop_
_entity.id
_entity.type
_entity.pdbx_description
1 polymer ?
#
loop_
_entity_poly.entity_id
_entity_poly.type
_entity_poly.pdbx_seq_one_letter_code
_entity_poly.pdbx_strand_id
1 'polypeptide(L)'
;MGLIAFDGVSCGLARTPERGSNVARLYALYESPNKRFFPGGWPRVAVFAGRLRERLRRGGHSIVDSAHNAVGQYRADGDRMLDIAGFGCGGALAVELTHVIAADPNLRDVQIRFVALWDVLHANRDRCPYADEHHHRSLHARTFKAAHVMAIDESRRDYELQRQPRAYEMWFRGNHDDIGGCEGSRALADLTLAWMLRKARLLRLPIRPGAIGGLKPDAQADISVPADATEFTRREVMENDRVHESVGFRIGPQFNNPDPDLIRIRR
;
A
#
# COMPACT_ATOMS: atom_id res chain seq x y z
N MET A 1 -8.74 13.33 13.27
CA MET A 1 -8.06 13.16 11.97
C MET A 1 -8.38 11.77 11.45
N GLY A 2 -8.67 11.63 10.16
CA GLY A 2 -9.19 10.40 9.57
C GLY A 2 -8.12 9.44 9.07
N LEU A 3 -8.33 8.13 9.17
CA LEU A 3 -7.57 7.12 8.43
C LEU A 3 -8.49 6.22 7.61
N ILE A 4 -8.21 6.06 6.32
CA ILE A 4 -8.75 4.98 5.50
C ILE A 4 -7.64 3.99 5.17
N ALA A 5 -7.85 2.70 5.44
CA ALA A 5 -6.85 1.66 5.24
C ALA A 5 -7.41 0.52 4.39
N PHE A 6 -6.75 0.21 3.27
CA PHE A 6 -7.11 -0.86 2.34
C PHE A 6 -6.07 -1.98 2.35
N ASP A 7 -6.49 -3.17 2.72
CA ASP A 7 -5.59 -4.32 2.79
C ASP A 7 -5.43 -5.04 1.44
N GLY A 8 -4.37 -5.85 1.33
CA GLY A 8 -4.06 -6.66 0.16
C GLY A 8 -4.97 -7.89 0.04
N VAL A 9 -5.26 -8.31 -1.19
CA VAL A 9 -6.19 -9.42 -1.49
C VAL A 9 -5.69 -10.76 -0.93
N SER A 10 -4.38 -10.98 -0.89
CA SER A 10 -3.75 -12.20 -0.36
C SER A 10 -3.80 -12.34 1.17
N CYS A 11 -4.14 -11.28 1.90
CA CYS A 11 -4.05 -11.23 3.36
C CYS A 11 -5.33 -11.70 4.08
N GLY A 12 -6.29 -12.24 3.33
CA GLY A 12 -7.72 -12.33 3.67
C GLY A 12 -8.15 -13.19 4.87
N LEU A 13 -7.25 -13.70 5.72
CA LEU A 13 -7.64 -14.55 6.86
C LEU A 13 -6.86 -14.34 8.17
N ALA A 14 -5.94 -13.38 8.26
CA ALA A 14 -5.26 -13.12 9.54
C ALA A 14 -6.21 -12.53 10.58
N ARG A 15 -6.61 -13.35 11.56
CA ARG A 15 -7.65 -13.06 12.57
C ARG A 15 -7.27 -12.00 13.63
N THR A 16 -6.04 -11.48 13.62
CA THR A 16 -5.59 -10.43 14.56
C THR A 16 -4.63 -9.45 13.88
N PRO A 17 -4.64 -8.15 14.26
CA PRO A 17 -3.73 -7.15 13.69
C PRO A 17 -2.25 -7.51 13.78
N GLU A 18 -1.85 -8.27 14.80
CA GLU A 18 -0.46 -8.69 15.05
C GLU A 18 0.09 -9.69 14.01
N ARG A 19 -0.82 -10.44 13.36
CA ARG A 19 -0.52 -11.37 12.26
C ARG A 19 -1.03 -10.87 10.92
N GLY A 20 -1.61 -9.68 10.88
CA GLY A 20 -2.12 -9.05 9.65
C GLY A 20 -1.04 -8.28 8.92
N SER A 21 -1.40 -7.78 7.74
CA SER A 21 -0.51 -6.95 6.92
C SER A 21 -0.02 -5.71 7.67
N ASN A 22 1.01 -5.08 7.12
CA ASN A 22 1.49 -3.80 7.60
C ASN A 22 0.45 -2.68 7.53
N VAL A 23 -0.55 -2.78 6.63
CA VAL A 23 -1.70 -1.86 6.63
C VAL A 23 -2.60 -2.13 7.83
N ALA A 24 -2.94 -3.38 8.12
CA ALA A 24 -3.73 -3.75 9.30
C ALA A 24 -3.03 -3.34 10.61
N ARG A 25 -1.70 -3.50 10.66
CA ARG A 25 -0.86 -3.11 11.78
C ARG A 25 -0.77 -1.61 11.94
N LEU A 26 -0.56 -0.86 10.86
CA LEU A 26 -0.62 0.61 10.88
C LEU A 26 -1.99 1.08 11.39
N TYR A 27 -3.08 0.50 10.89
CA TYR A 27 -4.43 0.80 11.34
C TYR A 27 -4.63 0.55 12.83
N ALA A 28 -4.13 -0.56 13.37
CA ALA A 28 -4.21 -0.86 14.80
C ALA A 28 -3.40 0.10 15.67
N LEU A 29 -2.27 0.60 15.15
CA LEU A 29 -1.40 1.58 15.81
C LEU A 29 -1.86 3.03 15.66
N TYR A 30 -2.80 3.32 14.76
CA TYR A 30 -3.35 4.66 14.53
C TYR A 30 -4.45 4.97 15.56
N GLU A 31 -4.27 6.03 16.34
CA GLU A 31 -5.15 6.45 17.44
C GLU A 31 -6.08 7.58 16.97
N SER A 32 -7.22 7.17 16.43
CA SER A 32 -8.30 8.08 16.08
C SER A 32 -9.65 7.36 16.19
N PRO A 33 -10.71 8.04 16.63
CA PRO A 33 -12.08 7.51 16.52
C PRO A 33 -12.50 7.37 15.05
N ASN A 34 -11.96 8.23 14.18
CA ASN A 34 -12.26 8.26 12.76
C ASN A 34 -11.23 7.46 11.98
N LYS A 35 -11.39 6.14 11.99
CA LYS A 35 -10.61 5.25 11.12
C LYS A 35 -11.46 4.11 10.58
N ARG A 36 -11.20 3.70 9.35
CA ARG A 36 -11.89 2.59 8.68
C ARG A 36 -10.87 1.66 8.04
N PHE A 37 -11.03 0.37 8.31
CA PHE A 37 -10.25 -0.69 7.70
C PHE A 37 -11.12 -1.47 6.72
N PHE A 38 -10.57 -1.71 5.54
CA PHE A 38 -11.17 -2.47 4.46
C PHE A 38 -10.31 -3.73 4.27
N PRO A 39 -10.72 -4.89 4.83
CA PRO A 39 -9.93 -6.13 4.82
C PRO A 39 -9.85 -6.75 3.42
N GLY A 40 -8.76 -7.45 3.10
CA GLY A 40 -8.62 -8.16 1.82
C GLY A 40 -9.61 -9.31 1.62
N GLY A 41 -9.40 -10.13 0.58
CA GLY A 41 -10.28 -11.27 0.27
C GLY A 41 -11.59 -10.89 -0.45
N TRP A 42 -11.60 -9.76 -1.14
CA TRP A 42 -12.76 -9.24 -1.84
C TRP A 42 -13.20 -10.16 -3.01
N PRO A 43 -14.50 -10.44 -3.20
CA PRO A 43 -14.99 -11.30 -4.29
C PRO A 43 -14.70 -10.70 -5.67
N ARG A 44 -14.27 -11.51 -6.66
CA ARG A 44 -14.04 -11.08 -8.07
C ARG A 44 -15.29 -10.53 -8.80
N VAL A 45 -16.43 -10.44 -8.13
CA VAL A 45 -17.74 -10.16 -8.73
C VAL A 45 -17.97 -8.65 -8.84
N ALA A 46 -17.59 -8.06 -9.98
CA ALA A 46 -18.40 -7.11 -10.76
C ALA A 46 -17.54 -6.32 -11.78
N VAL A 47 -16.97 -7.00 -12.78
CA VAL A 47 -16.58 -6.34 -14.03
C VAL A 47 -17.29 -7.04 -15.17
N PHE A 48 -18.56 -6.68 -15.39
CA PHE A 48 -19.25 -6.97 -16.64
C PHE A 48 -19.92 -5.71 -17.19
N ALA A 49 -19.53 -5.40 -18.43
CA ALA A 49 -20.14 -4.50 -19.39
C ALA A 49 -20.13 -2.97 -19.13
N GLY A 50 -19.39 -2.27 -19.99
CA GLY A 50 -19.27 -0.81 -20.09
C GLY A 50 -20.55 -0.01 -20.42
N ARG A 51 -21.74 -0.61 -20.31
CA ARG A 51 -23.03 0.12 -20.34
C ARG A 51 -23.66 0.30 -18.95
N LEU A 52 -23.10 -0.30 -17.92
CA LEU A 52 -23.64 -0.24 -16.57
C LEU A 52 -23.03 0.89 -15.72
N ARG A 53 -21.93 1.52 -16.16
CA ARG A 53 -21.24 2.62 -15.47
C ARG A 53 -22.15 3.82 -15.16
N GLU A 54 -23.12 4.11 -16.01
CA GLU A 54 -24.01 5.26 -15.84
C GLU A 54 -25.22 4.96 -14.93
N ARG A 55 -25.60 3.67 -14.80
CA ARG A 55 -26.70 3.23 -13.93
C ARG A 55 -26.23 2.72 -12.55
N LEU A 56 -25.00 2.21 -12.42
CA LEU A 56 -24.40 1.78 -11.14
C LEU A 56 -23.96 2.94 -10.24
N ARG A 57 -23.80 4.17 -10.78
CA ARG A 57 -23.69 5.40 -9.98
C ARG A 57 -24.87 5.65 -9.03
N ARG A 58 -25.96 4.88 -9.14
CA ARG A 58 -27.15 4.98 -8.29
C ARG A 58 -27.44 3.76 -7.41
N GLY A 59 -26.57 2.73 -7.33
CA GLY A 59 -26.96 1.57 -6.50
C GLY A 59 -26.03 0.37 -6.34
N GLY A 60 -24.71 0.45 -6.58
CA GLY A 60 -23.79 -0.64 -6.22
C GLY A 60 -22.57 -0.08 -5.50
N HIS A 61 -22.45 -0.36 -4.19
CA HIS A 61 -21.37 0.18 -3.35
C HIS A 61 -20.03 -0.47 -3.69
N SER A 62 -19.17 0.21 -4.44
CA SER A 62 -17.77 -0.18 -4.52
C SER A 62 -17.07 0.06 -3.17
N ILE A 63 -15.93 -0.59 -2.94
CA ILE A 63 -15.09 -0.37 -1.75
C ILE A 63 -14.65 1.11 -1.68
N VAL A 64 -14.37 1.73 -2.84
CA VAL A 64 -13.99 3.14 -2.94
C VAL A 64 -15.17 4.06 -2.59
N ASP A 65 -16.40 3.75 -3.02
CA ASP A 65 -17.58 4.53 -2.62
C ASP A 65 -17.83 4.44 -1.11
N SER A 66 -17.66 3.25 -0.54
CA SER A 66 -17.76 3.04 0.91
C SER A 66 -16.71 3.84 1.68
N ALA A 67 -15.49 3.92 1.15
CA ALA A 67 -14.41 4.73 1.71
C ALA A 67 -14.67 6.23 1.55
N HIS A 68 -15.15 6.66 0.39
CA HIS A 68 -15.54 8.05 0.12
C HIS A 68 -16.64 8.52 1.07
N ASN A 69 -17.68 7.70 1.29
CA ASN A 69 -18.73 7.97 2.28
C ASN A 69 -18.16 8.09 3.70
N ALA A 70 -17.21 7.22 4.08
CA ALA A 70 -16.54 7.32 5.38
C ALA A 70 -15.74 8.62 5.54
N VAL A 71 -15.07 9.09 4.47
CA VAL A 71 -14.40 10.41 4.47
C VAL A 71 -15.41 11.54 4.62
N GLY A 72 -16.57 11.44 3.97
CA GLY A 72 -17.69 12.36 4.17
C GLY A 72 -18.16 12.42 5.62
N GLN A 73 -18.26 11.27 6.29
CA GLN A 73 -18.60 11.22 7.72
C GLN A 73 -17.52 11.86 8.59
N TYR A 74 -16.23 11.55 8.36
CA TYR A 74 -15.14 12.17 9.13
C TYR A 74 -15.17 13.69 9.00
N ARG A 75 -15.45 14.18 7.80
CA ARG A 75 -15.67 15.60 7.56
C ARG A 75 -16.89 16.12 8.34
N ALA A 76 -18.02 15.43 8.34
CA ALA A 76 -19.17 15.84 9.14
C ALA A 76 -18.82 15.92 10.64
N ASP A 77 -17.97 15.02 11.14
CA ASP A 77 -17.47 14.99 12.52
C ASP A 77 -16.38 16.05 12.81
N GLY A 78 -16.07 16.92 11.85
CA GLY A 78 -15.11 18.02 11.99
C GLY A 78 -13.68 17.70 11.56
N ASP A 79 -13.39 16.46 11.16
CA ASP A 79 -12.06 16.09 10.69
C ASP A 79 -11.79 16.55 9.26
N ARG A 80 -10.78 17.39 9.09
CA ARG A 80 -10.34 17.90 7.78
C ARG A 80 -9.02 17.32 7.29
N MET A 81 -8.32 16.56 8.13
CA MET A 81 -7.08 15.88 7.75
C MET A 81 -7.35 14.40 7.57
N LEU A 82 -6.99 13.88 6.40
CA LEU A 82 -7.14 12.48 6.03
C LEU A 82 -5.77 11.87 5.72
N ASP A 83 -5.51 10.70 6.29
CA ASP A 83 -4.45 9.80 5.85
C ASP A 83 -5.05 8.55 5.20
N ILE A 84 -4.33 7.98 4.24
CA ILE A 84 -4.74 6.80 3.50
C ILE A 84 -3.61 5.77 3.55
N ALA A 85 -3.94 4.49 3.72
CA ALA A 85 -2.99 3.40 3.67
C ALA A 85 -3.46 2.32 2.70
N GLY A 86 -2.54 1.70 1.96
CA GLY A 86 -2.88 0.65 0.99
C GLY A 86 -1.74 -0.34 0.75
N PHE A 87 -2.08 -1.61 0.59
CA PHE A 87 -1.13 -2.68 0.25
C PHE A 87 -1.60 -3.43 -1.01
N GLY A 88 -0.71 -3.66 -1.98
CA GLY A 88 -1.02 -4.39 -3.21
C GLY A 88 -2.19 -3.78 -3.97
N CYS A 89 -3.23 -4.57 -4.24
CA CYS A 89 -4.46 -4.07 -4.85
C CYS A 89 -5.18 -3.02 -3.97
N GLY A 90 -5.07 -3.10 -2.64
CA GLY A 90 -5.55 -2.06 -1.74
C GLY A 90 -4.78 -0.73 -1.93
N GLY A 91 -3.52 -0.80 -2.36
CA GLY A 91 -2.75 0.35 -2.82
C GLY A 91 -3.36 1.03 -4.04
N ALA A 92 -3.86 0.26 -5.01
CA ALA A 92 -4.56 0.82 -6.17
C ALA A 92 -5.88 1.50 -5.77
N LEU A 93 -6.63 0.93 -4.82
CA LEU A 93 -7.83 1.56 -4.25
C LEU A 93 -7.49 2.84 -3.48
N ALA A 94 -6.36 2.87 -2.77
CA ALA A 94 -5.86 4.07 -2.10
C ALA A 94 -5.55 5.19 -3.10
N VAL A 95 -4.94 4.85 -4.23
CA VAL A 95 -4.68 5.79 -5.33
C VAL A 95 -6.01 6.33 -5.89
N GLU A 96 -6.95 5.45 -6.21
CA GLU A 96 -8.26 5.84 -6.75
C GLU A 96 -9.03 6.76 -5.80
N LEU A 97 -9.06 6.44 -4.51
CA LEU A 97 -9.71 7.27 -3.50
C LEU A 97 -9.17 8.71 -3.50
N THR A 98 -7.88 8.91 -3.78
CA THR A 98 -7.30 10.27 -3.83
C THR A 98 -7.91 11.12 -4.93
N HIS A 99 -8.29 10.51 -6.05
CA HIS A 99 -8.97 11.18 -7.18
C HIS A 99 -10.46 11.39 -6.89
N VAL A 100 -11.12 10.41 -6.29
CA VAL A 100 -12.54 10.52 -5.90
C VAL A 100 -12.75 11.67 -4.90
N ILE A 101 -11.91 11.78 -3.87
CA ILE A 101 -11.93 12.92 -2.93
C ILE A 101 -11.61 14.23 -3.64
N ALA A 102 -10.70 14.19 -4.62
CA ALA A 102 -10.32 15.37 -5.38
C ALA A 102 -11.47 15.94 -6.22
N ALA A 103 -12.25 15.05 -6.83
CA ALA A 103 -13.36 15.38 -7.70
C ALA A 103 -14.61 15.84 -6.95
N ASP A 104 -14.81 15.43 -5.69
CA ASP A 104 -15.98 15.79 -4.89
C ASP A 104 -15.89 17.24 -4.37
N PRO A 105 -16.78 18.16 -4.80
CA PRO A 105 -16.83 19.52 -4.29
C PRO A 105 -17.09 19.61 -2.78
N ASN A 106 -17.79 18.63 -2.20
CA ASN A 106 -18.11 18.59 -0.77
C ASN A 106 -16.91 18.22 0.11
N LEU A 107 -15.84 17.68 -0.47
CA LEU A 107 -14.62 17.29 0.23
C LEU A 107 -13.42 18.19 -0.12
N ARG A 108 -13.66 19.38 -0.68
CA ARG A 108 -12.59 20.32 -1.06
C ARG A 108 -11.74 20.81 0.11
N ASP A 109 -12.34 20.93 1.29
CA ASP A 109 -11.68 21.30 2.54
C ASP A 109 -11.02 20.12 3.25
N VAL A 110 -11.18 18.88 2.76
CA VAL A 110 -10.43 17.72 3.24
C VAL A 110 -9.04 17.70 2.61
N GLN A 111 -8.02 17.72 3.45
CA GLN A 111 -6.62 17.61 3.06
C GLN A 111 -6.17 16.15 3.14
N ILE A 112 -5.72 15.59 2.00
CA ILE A 112 -5.03 14.30 1.95
C ILE A 112 -3.59 14.52 2.42
N ARG A 113 -3.36 14.35 3.72
CA ARG A 113 -2.08 14.65 4.37
C ARG A 113 -1.01 13.63 4.01
N PHE A 114 -1.30 12.35 4.18
CA PHE A 114 -0.34 11.28 3.95
C PHE A 114 -0.96 10.06 3.28
N VAL A 115 -0.26 9.49 2.29
CA VAL A 115 -0.60 8.20 1.69
C VAL A 115 0.53 7.21 1.89
N ALA A 116 0.28 6.17 2.68
CA ALA A 116 1.22 5.09 3.01
C ALA A 116 0.96 3.87 2.13
N LEU A 117 1.90 3.55 1.25
CA LEU A 117 1.74 2.48 0.27
C LEU A 117 2.78 1.38 0.48
N TRP A 118 2.32 0.14 0.35
CA TRP A 118 3.15 -1.03 0.22
C TRP A 118 2.84 -1.70 -1.12
N ASP A 119 3.86 -1.84 -1.94
CA ASP A 119 3.91 -2.65 -3.15
C ASP A 119 2.66 -2.58 -4.03
N VAL A 120 2.31 -1.37 -4.47
CA VAL A 120 1.10 -1.16 -5.28
C VAL A 120 1.22 -2.02 -6.54
N LEU A 121 0.28 -2.95 -6.72
CA LEU A 121 0.25 -3.78 -7.91
C LEU A 121 -0.45 -3.04 -9.04
N HIS A 122 0.00 -3.31 -10.27
CA HIS A 122 -0.72 -2.89 -11.45
C HIS A 122 -2.09 -3.55 -11.46
N ALA A 123 -3.03 -2.76 -11.94
CA ALA A 123 -4.42 -3.09 -12.14
C ALA A 123 -4.61 -4.16 -13.23
N ASN A 124 -4.10 -5.37 -13.05
CA ASN A 124 -4.44 -6.48 -13.93
C ASN A 124 -5.70 -7.19 -13.42
N ARG A 125 -6.66 -7.43 -14.33
CA ARG A 125 -8.03 -7.85 -14.03
C ARG A 125 -8.12 -9.17 -13.24
N ASP A 126 -7.05 -9.97 -13.24
CA ASP A 126 -7.04 -11.29 -12.62
C ASP A 126 -6.76 -11.32 -11.12
N ARG A 127 -5.86 -10.46 -10.61
CA ARG A 127 -5.52 -10.41 -9.17
C ARG A 127 -6.03 -9.16 -8.46
N CYS A 128 -6.23 -8.07 -9.20
CA CYS A 128 -6.85 -6.85 -8.69
C CYS A 128 -8.17 -6.58 -9.43
N PRO A 129 -9.25 -7.33 -9.12
CA PRO A 129 -10.49 -7.35 -9.93
C PRO A 129 -11.25 -6.03 -9.99
N TYR A 130 -10.84 -5.03 -9.21
CA TYR A 130 -11.49 -3.71 -9.18
C TYR A 130 -10.79 -2.68 -10.04
N ALA A 131 -9.54 -2.91 -10.38
CA ALA A 131 -8.76 -1.95 -11.13
C ALA A 131 -8.91 -2.28 -12.63
N ASP A 132 -9.95 -1.71 -13.25
CA ASP A 132 -10.09 -1.72 -14.70
C ASP A 132 -9.05 -0.80 -15.37
N GLU A 133 -8.96 -0.83 -16.70
CA GLU A 133 -8.01 -0.03 -17.48
C GLU A 133 -8.14 1.50 -17.29
N HIS A 134 -9.21 1.97 -16.64
CA HIS A 134 -9.49 3.38 -16.40
C HIS A 134 -9.10 3.83 -15.00
N HIS A 135 -8.49 2.97 -14.18
CA HIS A 135 -8.01 3.37 -12.86
C HIS A 135 -6.85 4.35 -12.96
N HIS A 136 -6.81 5.28 -12.01
CA HIS A 136 -5.71 6.23 -11.95
C HIS A 136 -4.42 5.51 -11.59
N ARG A 137 -3.40 5.67 -12.44
CA ARG A 137 -2.09 5.00 -12.26
C ARG A 137 -1.18 5.70 -11.27
N SER A 138 -1.52 6.92 -10.88
CA SER A 138 -0.72 7.73 -9.96
C SER A 138 -1.60 8.52 -8.99
N LEU A 139 -1.06 8.78 -7.80
CA LEU A 139 -1.69 9.62 -6.78
C LEU A 139 -2.13 10.98 -7.34
N HIS A 140 -3.27 11.49 -6.87
CA HIS A 140 -3.75 12.81 -7.25
C HIS A 140 -2.84 13.94 -6.73
N ALA A 141 -2.88 15.11 -7.39
CA ALA A 141 -2.03 16.25 -7.05
C ALA A 141 -2.29 16.85 -5.66
N ARG A 142 -3.49 16.64 -5.11
CA ARG A 142 -3.91 17.06 -3.75
C ARG A 142 -3.26 16.26 -2.62
N THR A 143 -2.59 15.14 -2.93
CA THR A 143 -1.84 14.38 -1.93
C THR A 143 -0.61 15.18 -1.48
N PHE A 144 -0.59 15.58 -0.21
CA PHE A 144 0.47 16.41 0.35
C PHE A 144 1.80 15.64 0.45
N LYS A 145 1.78 14.45 1.05
CA LYS A 145 2.93 13.55 1.14
C LYS A 145 2.50 12.12 0.87
N ALA A 146 3.40 11.33 0.31
CA ALA A 146 3.20 9.90 0.16
C ALA A 146 4.54 9.17 0.29
N ALA A 147 4.48 7.90 0.68
CA ALA A 147 5.63 7.01 0.72
C ALA A 147 5.22 5.64 0.18
N HIS A 148 6.11 5.01 -0.57
CA HIS A 148 5.86 3.74 -1.22
C HIS A 148 7.01 2.78 -0.95
N VAL A 149 6.72 1.70 -0.23
CA VAL A 149 7.62 0.56 -0.01
C VAL A 149 7.47 -0.37 -1.22
N MET A 150 8.57 -0.73 -1.88
CA MET A 150 8.55 -1.59 -3.06
C MET A 150 9.41 -2.84 -2.83
N ALA A 151 8.89 -4.01 -3.17
CA ALA A 151 9.58 -5.30 -3.01
C ALA A 151 10.54 -5.50 -4.19
N ILE A 152 11.83 -5.58 -3.93
CA ILE A 152 12.82 -5.76 -5.00
C ILE A 152 12.91 -7.22 -5.47
N ASP A 153 12.68 -8.17 -4.56
CA ASP A 153 12.85 -9.61 -4.77
C ASP A 153 11.54 -10.31 -5.20
N GLU A 154 10.47 -9.55 -5.45
CA GLU A 154 9.23 -10.11 -6.01
C GLU A 154 9.47 -10.52 -7.47
N SER A 155 9.14 -11.76 -7.78
CA SER A 155 9.45 -12.38 -9.08
C SER A 155 8.22 -12.97 -9.79
N ARG A 156 7.05 -13.01 -9.13
CA ARG A 156 5.82 -13.54 -9.71
C ARG A 156 5.33 -12.60 -10.82
N ARG A 157 5.10 -13.15 -12.00
CA ARG A 157 4.66 -12.42 -13.20
C ARG A 157 3.42 -11.56 -12.99
N ASP A 158 2.46 -12.04 -12.19
CA ASP A 158 1.19 -11.33 -11.96
C ASP A 158 1.31 -10.21 -10.90
N TYR A 159 2.49 -10.02 -10.30
CA TYR A 159 2.77 -9.01 -9.28
C TYR A 159 3.55 -7.84 -9.89
N GLU A 160 3.08 -7.36 -11.03
CA GLU A 160 3.62 -6.18 -11.70
C GLU A 160 3.49 -4.95 -10.80
N LEU A 161 4.58 -4.22 -10.60
CA LEU A 161 4.62 -3.04 -9.74
C LEU A 161 4.07 -1.81 -10.46
N GLN A 162 3.14 -1.10 -9.82
CA GLN A 162 2.69 0.21 -10.28
C GLN A 162 3.40 1.34 -9.51
N ARG A 163 4.41 1.92 -10.16
CA ARG A 163 5.17 3.07 -9.64
C ARG A 163 4.26 4.26 -9.32
N GLN A 164 4.60 4.98 -8.26
CA GLN A 164 3.91 6.17 -7.77
C GLN A 164 4.89 7.36 -7.74
N PRO A 165 5.09 8.07 -8.87
CA PRO A 165 6.12 9.12 -8.98
C PRO A 165 5.98 10.28 -7.98
N ARG A 166 4.78 10.49 -7.42
CA ARG A 166 4.52 11.51 -6.39
C ARG A 166 4.84 11.03 -4.97
N ALA A 167 5.13 9.75 -4.79
CA ALA A 167 5.50 9.17 -3.51
C ALA A 167 7.01 9.17 -3.32
N TYR A 168 7.44 9.16 -2.06
CA TYR A 168 8.80 8.81 -1.70
C TYR A 168 8.96 7.29 -1.83
N GLU A 169 9.33 6.84 -3.04
CA GLU A 169 9.53 5.43 -3.36
C GLU A 169 10.88 4.92 -2.82
N MET A 170 10.86 3.71 -2.28
CA MET A 170 12.03 3.03 -1.71
C MET A 170 11.93 1.53 -1.94
N TRP A 171 12.97 0.96 -2.53
CA TRP A 171 13.12 -0.47 -2.67
C TRP A 171 13.58 -1.11 -1.36
N PHE A 172 12.95 -2.21 -0.98
CA PHE A 172 13.29 -3.03 0.18
C PHE A 172 13.52 -4.47 -0.25
N ARG A 173 14.41 -5.13 0.49
CA ARG A 173 14.59 -6.58 0.44
C ARG A 173 13.29 -7.31 0.79
N GLY A 174 13.03 -8.41 0.11
CA GLY A 174 11.86 -9.26 0.26
C GLY A 174 10.93 -9.20 -0.95
N ASN A 175 10.07 -10.21 -1.05
CA ASN A 175 8.97 -10.26 -2.01
C ASN A 175 7.76 -9.43 -1.52
N HIS A 176 6.66 -9.42 -2.27
CA HIS A 176 5.43 -8.68 -1.95
C HIS A 176 4.91 -8.98 -0.53
N ASP A 177 4.90 -10.25 -0.13
CA ASP A 177 4.38 -10.70 1.16
C ASP A 177 5.36 -10.45 2.31
N ASP A 178 6.68 -10.51 2.06
CA ASP A 178 7.73 -10.17 3.02
C ASP A 178 7.67 -8.72 3.46
N ILE A 179 7.49 -7.78 2.51
CA ILE A 179 7.42 -6.36 2.83
C ILE A 179 6.01 -5.92 3.26
N GLY A 180 4.99 -6.65 2.82
CA GLY A 180 3.58 -6.39 3.10
C GLY A 180 3.11 -6.97 4.42
N GLY A 181 3.75 -8.05 4.91
CA GLY A 181 3.51 -8.64 6.22
C GLY A 181 2.34 -9.62 6.29
N CYS A 182 1.97 -10.26 5.18
CA CYS A 182 0.88 -11.24 5.15
C CYS A 182 1.39 -12.65 5.49
N GLU A 183 1.90 -13.40 4.51
CA GLU A 183 2.43 -14.75 4.74
C GLU A 183 3.97 -14.84 4.70
N GLY A 184 4.66 -13.70 4.54
CA GLY A 184 6.12 -13.64 4.41
C GLY A 184 6.88 -13.45 5.72
N SER A 185 8.16 -13.08 5.59
CA SER A 185 9.08 -12.80 6.68
C SER A 185 8.58 -11.67 7.58
N ARG A 186 8.20 -12.02 8.82
CA ARG A 186 7.74 -11.07 9.83
C ARG A 186 8.77 -9.98 10.13
N ALA A 187 10.05 -10.36 10.13
CA ALA A 187 11.18 -9.46 10.33
C ALA A 187 11.32 -8.41 9.22
N LEU A 188 11.20 -8.81 7.95
CA LEU A 188 11.23 -7.87 6.81
C LEU A 188 9.98 -6.97 6.82
N ALA A 189 8.82 -7.52 7.19
CA ALA A 189 7.61 -6.71 7.36
C ALA A 189 7.75 -5.70 8.51
N ASP A 190 8.45 -6.05 9.60
CA ASP A 190 8.73 -5.11 10.70
C ASP A 190 9.67 -4.01 10.26
N LEU A 191 10.62 -4.32 9.39
CA LEU A 191 11.54 -3.34 8.80
C LEU A 191 10.77 -2.27 8.01
N THR A 192 9.89 -2.70 7.10
CA THR A 192 9.15 -1.75 6.25
C THR A 192 8.07 -1.00 7.04
N LEU A 193 7.43 -1.63 8.03
CA LEU A 193 6.52 -0.92 8.94
C LEU A 193 7.28 0.11 9.78
N ALA A 194 8.44 -0.23 10.35
CA ALA A 194 9.24 0.71 11.13
C ALA A 194 9.60 1.94 10.30
N TRP A 195 10.00 1.74 9.05
CA TRP A 195 10.29 2.82 8.13
C TRP A 195 9.06 3.70 7.84
N MET A 196 7.90 3.08 7.57
CA MET A 196 6.67 3.83 7.33
C MET A 196 6.23 4.62 8.57
N LEU A 197 6.30 4.02 9.76
CA LEU A 197 5.95 4.68 11.02
C LEU A 197 6.89 5.85 11.34
N ARG A 198 8.17 5.78 10.98
CA ARG A 198 9.09 6.93 11.09
C ARG A 198 8.61 8.11 10.23
N LYS A 199 8.16 7.85 9.00
CA LYS A 199 7.58 8.89 8.14
C LYS A 199 6.27 9.44 8.69
N ALA A 200 5.39 8.55 9.15
CA ALA A 200 4.13 8.92 9.80
C ALA A 200 4.37 9.85 11.00
N ARG A 201 5.39 9.54 11.84
CA ARG A 201 5.79 10.39 12.97
C ARG A 201 6.30 11.77 12.54
N LEU A 202 7.10 11.86 11.47
CA LEU A 202 7.56 13.16 10.93
C LEU A 202 6.39 14.04 10.47
N LEU A 203 5.28 13.43 10.04
CA LEU A 203 4.05 14.11 9.62
C LEU A 203 3.01 14.23 10.75
N ARG A 204 3.39 13.90 11.99
CA ARG A 204 2.53 13.97 13.18
C ARG A 204 1.21 13.21 13.02
N LEU A 205 1.28 12.03 12.40
CA LEU A 205 0.17 11.08 12.47
C LEU A 205 0.00 10.63 13.93
N PRO A 206 -1.23 10.34 14.39
CA PRO A 206 -1.52 9.96 15.76
C PRO A 206 -1.19 8.48 15.94
N ILE A 207 0.10 8.15 15.87
CA ILE A 207 0.60 6.79 16.05
C ILE A 207 0.81 6.56 17.54
N ARG A 208 0.32 5.42 18.05
CA ARG A 208 0.50 4.98 19.44
C ARG A 208 1.96 5.16 19.90
N PRO A 209 2.19 5.78 21.06
CA PRO A 209 3.52 5.88 21.65
C PRO A 209 4.20 4.52 21.79
N GLY A 210 5.50 4.44 21.52
CA GLY A 210 6.26 3.18 21.60
C GLY A 210 6.02 2.18 20.46
N ALA A 211 5.14 2.47 19.49
CA ALA A 211 4.82 1.57 18.38
C ALA A 211 6.04 1.01 17.64
N ILE A 212 7.05 1.86 17.37
CA ILE A 212 8.28 1.46 16.68
C ILE A 212 9.16 0.55 17.56
N GLY A 213 9.19 0.78 18.87
CA GLY A 213 10.03 0.01 19.80
C GLY A 213 9.56 -1.43 20.01
N GLY A 214 8.30 -1.74 19.71
CA GLY A 214 7.75 -3.10 19.76
C GLY A 214 8.01 -3.94 18.51
N LEU A 215 8.59 -3.35 17.45
CA LEU A 215 8.92 -4.05 16.21
C LEU A 215 10.26 -4.77 16.35
N LYS A 216 10.41 -5.90 15.65
CA LYS A 216 11.65 -6.69 15.58
C LYS A 216 12.16 -6.75 14.14
N PRO A 217 12.57 -5.60 13.56
CA PRO A 217 13.06 -5.56 12.18
C PRO A 217 14.40 -6.27 12.08
N ASP A 218 14.55 -7.13 11.06
CA ASP A 218 15.83 -7.72 10.72
C ASP A 218 16.03 -7.66 9.19
N ALA A 219 16.99 -6.84 8.77
CA ALA A 219 17.35 -6.66 7.37
C ALA A 219 18.08 -7.88 6.78
N GLN A 220 18.58 -8.77 7.63
CA GLN A 220 19.28 -9.99 7.26
C GLN A 220 18.37 -11.23 7.19
N ALA A 221 17.13 -11.14 7.70
CA ALA A 221 16.15 -12.21 7.65
C ALA A 221 15.94 -12.80 6.25
N ASP A 222 15.68 -14.10 6.17
CA ASP A 222 15.43 -14.79 4.92
C ASP A 222 14.20 -14.22 4.19
N ILE A 223 14.26 -14.27 2.86
CA ILE A 223 13.11 -13.92 2.01
C ILE A 223 12.26 -15.17 1.80
N SER A 224 10.94 -15.02 1.82
CA SER A 224 10.06 -16.12 1.48
C SER A 224 10.15 -16.40 -0.02
N VAL A 225 10.11 -17.69 -0.41
CA VAL A 225 10.04 -18.09 -1.81
C VAL A 225 8.58 -18.43 -2.12
N PRO A 226 7.88 -17.68 -3.00
CA PRO A 226 6.51 -18.00 -3.35
C PRO A 226 6.42 -19.37 -4.02
N ALA A 227 5.41 -20.17 -3.64
CA ALA A 227 5.22 -21.51 -4.19
C ALA A 227 4.92 -21.53 -5.71
N ASP A 228 4.45 -20.40 -6.25
CA ASP A 228 4.09 -20.18 -7.66
C ASP A 228 5.15 -19.41 -8.46
N ALA A 229 6.37 -19.25 -7.93
CA ALA A 229 7.49 -18.67 -8.66
C ALA A 229 8.02 -19.65 -9.74
N THR A 230 7.33 -19.72 -10.87
CA THR A 230 7.68 -20.60 -12.00
C THR A 230 8.63 -19.94 -13.01
N GLU A 231 8.69 -18.60 -13.03
CA GLU A 231 9.59 -17.78 -13.83
C GLU A 231 10.05 -16.58 -13.00
N PHE A 232 11.34 -16.24 -13.03
CA PHE A 232 11.89 -15.10 -12.29
C PHE A 232 11.87 -13.83 -13.13
N THR A 233 10.72 -13.15 -13.21
CA THR A 233 10.71 -11.80 -13.78
C THR A 233 11.26 -10.84 -12.72
N ARG A 234 12.51 -10.42 -12.88
CA ARG A 234 13.12 -9.45 -11.97
C ARG A 234 12.50 -8.07 -12.21
N ARG A 235 12.15 -7.41 -11.11
CA ARG A 235 11.71 -6.01 -11.17
C ARG A 235 12.87 -5.11 -11.57
N GLU A 236 12.60 -4.19 -12.46
CA GLU A 236 13.58 -3.23 -12.94
C GLU A 236 13.79 -2.11 -11.91
N VAL A 237 15.05 -1.88 -11.54
CA VAL A 237 15.45 -0.75 -10.71
C VAL A 237 16.06 0.30 -11.62
N MET A 238 15.48 1.50 -11.62
CA MET A 238 15.87 2.58 -12.52
C MET A 238 17.03 3.38 -11.96
N GLU A 239 17.73 4.11 -12.83
CA GLU A 239 18.74 5.07 -12.41
C GLU A 239 18.16 6.08 -11.40
N ASN A 240 18.91 6.36 -10.34
CA ASN A 240 18.56 7.23 -9.22
C ASN A 240 17.41 6.75 -8.31
N ASP A 241 16.94 5.51 -8.49
CA ASP A 241 16.03 4.89 -7.55
C ASP A 241 16.66 4.81 -6.15
N ARG A 242 15.80 4.91 -5.13
CA ARG A 242 16.25 4.82 -3.73
C ARG A 242 16.13 3.39 -3.27
N VAL A 243 17.21 2.90 -2.69
CA VAL A 243 17.29 1.53 -2.19
C VAL A 243 17.59 1.57 -0.71
N HIS A 244 16.82 0.82 0.06
CA HIS A 244 17.06 0.68 1.49
C HIS A 244 18.31 -0.19 1.72
N GLU A 245 19.07 0.08 2.78
CA GLU A 245 20.29 -0.69 3.11
C GLU A 245 20.07 -2.20 3.27
N SER A 246 18.82 -2.65 3.44
CA SER A 246 18.48 -4.08 3.56
C SER A 246 18.66 -4.88 2.28
N VAL A 247 18.60 -4.22 1.10
CA VAL A 247 18.82 -4.89 -0.18
C VAL A 247 20.23 -5.47 -0.19
N GLY A 248 21.26 -4.61 -0.21
CA GLY A 248 22.66 -5.01 -0.23
C GLY A 248 23.00 -5.97 -1.39
N PHE A 249 24.28 -6.25 -1.61
CA PHE A 249 24.66 -7.32 -2.53
C PHE A 249 24.53 -8.68 -1.82
N ARG A 250 23.86 -9.66 -2.46
CA ARG A 250 23.69 -11.01 -1.93
C ARG A 250 23.83 -12.09 -2.99
N ILE A 251 24.29 -13.26 -2.58
CA ILE A 251 24.46 -14.41 -3.46
C ILE A 251 23.18 -15.26 -3.42
N GLY A 252 22.58 -15.51 -4.58
CA GLY A 252 21.44 -16.41 -4.72
C GLY A 252 20.49 -15.98 -5.85
N PRO A 253 19.82 -16.94 -6.52
CA PRO A 253 18.91 -16.64 -7.64
C PRO A 253 17.70 -15.79 -7.23
N GLN A 254 17.30 -15.90 -5.96
CA GLN A 254 16.16 -15.21 -5.37
C GLN A 254 16.42 -13.72 -5.07
N PHE A 255 17.68 -13.28 -5.07
CA PHE A 255 18.04 -11.89 -4.79
C PHE A 255 18.14 -11.08 -6.09
N ASN A 256 17.39 -9.98 -6.14
CA ASN A 256 17.50 -8.98 -7.18
C ASN A 256 18.48 -7.90 -6.75
N ASN A 257 19.76 -8.09 -7.08
CA ASN A 257 20.82 -7.13 -6.77
C ASN A 257 20.82 -6.00 -7.83
N PRO A 258 20.42 -4.76 -7.48
CA PRO A 258 20.53 -3.64 -8.39
C PRO A 258 21.99 -3.26 -8.60
N ASP A 259 22.29 -2.66 -9.75
CA ASP A 259 23.61 -2.09 -10.03
C ASP A 259 23.92 -0.99 -9.01
N PRO A 260 25.02 -1.11 -8.23
CA PRO A 260 25.37 -0.13 -7.20
C PRO A 260 25.60 1.28 -7.77
N ASP A 261 26.00 1.41 -9.04
CA ASP A 261 26.26 2.70 -9.67
C ASP A 261 24.96 3.44 -10.07
N LEU A 262 23.84 2.72 -10.16
CA LEU A 262 22.54 3.26 -10.57
C LEU A 262 21.67 3.73 -9.38
N ILE A 263 22.03 3.42 -8.13
CA ILE A 263 21.12 3.54 -6.98
C ILE A 263 21.57 4.54 -5.91
N ARG A 264 20.60 5.03 -5.14
CA ARG A 264 20.83 5.86 -3.95
C ARG A 264 20.51 5.06 -2.69
N ILE A 265 21.54 4.55 -2.03
CA ILE A 265 21.38 3.83 -0.75
C ILE A 265 20.95 4.81 0.35
N ARG A 266 19.90 4.46 1.10
CA ARG A 266 19.34 5.28 2.19
C ARG A 266 19.11 4.45 3.46
N ARG A 267 19.30 5.09 4.61
CA ARG A 267 18.94 4.62 5.95
C ARG A 267 17.58 5.15 6.38
#